data_AF-A0A931P7B4-F1
#
_entry.id   AF-A0A931P7B4-F1
#
_cell.length_a   1.000
_cell.length_b   1.000
_cell.length_c   1.000
_cell.angle_alpha   90.00
_cell.angle_beta   90.00
_cell.angle_gamma   90.00
#
_symmetry.space_group_name_H-M   'P 1'
#
loop_
_entity.id
_entity.type
_entity.pdbx_description
1 polymer ?
#
loop_
_entity_poly.entity_id
_entity_poly.type
_entity_poly.pdbx_seq_one_letter_code
_entity_poly.pdbx_strand_id
1 'polypeptide(L)'
;MSQMSRDTHAFIKGAGQATMHEDPEVAESLRRTFRQIIRTVIATLIFGVLVVPILTLAIGVIFYGITQEDAATRLFVGIGFSLVLSILYLFVGVSLGCLLAPPEFFRSQAGEKWIELIGTSDMVAARIICGLVVVIGGFVMFGVAAFLMTMAPTN
;
A
#
# COMPACT_ATOMS: atom_id res chain seq x y z
N MET A 1 27.28 -6.98 -9.91
CA MET A 1 25.81 -7.20 -9.99
C MET A 1 25.39 -7.99 -8.76
N SER A 2 24.59 -7.40 -7.86
CA SER A 2 24.21 -8.06 -6.60
C SER A 2 23.29 -9.26 -6.85
N GLN A 3 23.31 -10.24 -5.94
CA GLN A 3 22.47 -11.44 -6.01
C GLN A 3 20.98 -11.09 -6.13
N MET A 4 20.54 -10.07 -5.36
CA MET A 4 19.20 -9.50 -5.42
C MET A 4 18.78 -8.99 -6.81
N SER A 5 19.71 -8.42 -7.59
CA SER A 5 19.43 -7.94 -8.95
C SER A 5 19.20 -9.10 -9.94
N ARG A 6 19.93 -10.21 -9.77
CA ARG A 6 19.72 -11.44 -10.57
C ARG A 6 18.38 -12.10 -10.23
N ASP A 7 18.03 -12.17 -8.96
CA ASP A 7 16.76 -12.78 -8.53
C ASP A 7 15.56 -11.96 -8.98
N THR A 8 15.67 -10.63 -8.96
CA THR A 8 14.64 -9.73 -9.49
C THR A 8 14.49 -9.90 -11.01
N HIS A 9 15.59 -9.98 -11.75
CA HIS A 9 15.53 -10.22 -13.20
C HIS A 9 14.97 -11.61 -13.54
N ALA A 10 15.33 -12.63 -12.77
CA ALA A 10 14.80 -13.98 -12.94
C ALA A 10 13.31 -14.05 -12.63
N PHE A 11 12.84 -13.32 -11.61
CA PHE A 11 11.42 -13.20 -11.28
C PHE A 11 10.64 -12.47 -12.40
N ILE A 12 11.15 -11.35 -12.91
CA ILE A 12 10.52 -10.61 -14.02
C ILE A 12 10.49 -11.47 -15.29
N LYS A 13 11.58 -12.19 -15.59
CA LYS A 13 11.69 -13.04 -16.78
C LYS A 13 10.82 -14.30 -16.66
N GLY A 14 10.76 -14.90 -15.47
CA GLY A 14 9.91 -16.04 -15.15
C GLY A 14 8.42 -15.69 -15.19
N ALA A 15 8.04 -14.52 -14.65
CA ALA A 15 6.68 -14.00 -14.76
C ALA A 15 6.29 -13.73 -16.22
N GLY A 16 7.24 -13.31 -17.07
CA GLY A 16 7.02 -13.14 -18.51
C GLY A 16 6.96 -14.45 -19.31
N GLN A 17 7.64 -15.51 -18.86
CA GLN A 17 7.65 -16.82 -19.53
C GLN A 17 6.48 -17.72 -19.10
N ALA A 18 6.00 -17.62 -17.86
CA ALA A 18 4.80 -18.32 -17.41
C ALA A 18 3.55 -17.90 -18.22
N THR A 19 3.50 -16.64 -18.67
CA THR A 19 2.44 -16.15 -19.56
C THR A 19 2.50 -16.65 -21.01
N MET A 20 3.54 -17.41 -21.42
CA MET A 20 3.65 -17.91 -22.81
C MET A 20 2.99 -19.27 -23.05
N HIS A 21 2.54 -19.98 -22.00
CA HIS A 21 1.80 -21.24 -22.14
C HIS A 21 0.34 -21.16 -21.68
N GLU A 22 -0.09 -20.00 -21.15
CA GLU A 22 -1.49 -19.71 -20.88
C GLU A 22 -2.18 -19.22 -22.16
N ASP A 23 -3.46 -19.59 -22.32
CA ASP A 23 -4.34 -19.04 -23.34
C ASP A 23 -4.14 -17.51 -23.43
N PRO A 24 -4.01 -16.93 -24.64
CA PRO A 24 -3.73 -15.51 -24.81
C PRO A 24 -4.76 -14.62 -24.09
N GLU A 25 -5.99 -15.09 -23.92
CA GLU A 25 -7.04 -14.42 -23.15
C GLU A 25 -6.72 -14.33 -21.64
N VAL A 26 -6.17 -15.41 -21.05
CA VAL A 26 -5.80 -15.46 -19.62
C VAL A 26 -4.63 -14.52 -19.36
N ALA A 27 -3.61 -14.54 -20.22
CA ALA A 27 -2.46 -13.65 -20.13
C ALA A 27 -2.86 -12.16 -20.24
N GLU A 28 -3.84 -11.84 -21.09
CA GLU A 28 -4.34 -10.47 -21.22
C GLU A 28 -5.14 -10.02 -19.98
N SER A 29 -5.96 -10.92 -19.41
CA SER A 29 -6.70 -10.66 -18.16
C SER A 29 -5.76 -10.39 -16.97
N LEU A 30 -4.68 -11.17 -16.86
CA LEU A 30 -3.64 -11.02 -15.84
C LEU A 30 -2.91 -9.69 -15.98
N ARG A 31 -2.54 -9.30 -17.21
CA ARG A 31 -1.90 -7.99 -17.46
C ARG A 31 -2.80 -6.82 -17.06
N ARG A 32 -4.10 -6.89 -17.36
CA ARG A 32 -5.07 -5.85 -16.97
C ARG A 32 -5.19 -5.77 -15.45
N THR A 33 -5.32 -6.92 -14.80
CA THR A 33 -5.40 -7.04 -13.33
C THR A 33 -4.15 -6.52 -12.65
N PHE A 34 -2.96 -6.93 -13.10
CA PHE A 34 -1.69 -6.49 -12.54
C PHE A 34 -1.51 -4.97 -12.68
N ARG A 35 -1.91 -4.40 -13.82
CA ARG A 35 -1.90 -2.95 -14.03
C ARG A 35 -2.86 -2.22 -13.08
N GLN A 36 -4.04 -2.79 -12.82
CA GLN A 36 -4.98 -2.24 -11.84
C GLN A 36 -4.40 -2.29 -10.43
N ILE A 37 -3.83 -3.42 -10.01
CA ILE A 37 -3.19 -3.56 -8.69
C ILE A 37 -2.05 -2.56 -8.54
N ILE A 38 -1.14 -2.48 -9.51
CA ILE A 38 -0.04 -1.50 -9.50
C ILE A 38 -0.59 -0.08 -9.41
N ARG A 39 -1.63 0.25 -10.20
CA ARG A 39 -2.23 1.59 -10.16
C ARG A 39 -2.84 1.90 -8.80
N THR A 40 -3.50 0.95 -8.16
CA THR A 40 -4.07 1.11 -6.81
C THR A 40 -2.97 1.26 -5.76
N VAL A 41 -1.90 0.46 -5.84
CA VAL A 41 -0.74 0.56 -4.94
C VAL A 41 -0.05 1.91 -5.10
N ILE A 42 0.22 2.34 -6.34
CA ILE A 42 0.81 3.65 -6.63
C ILE A 42 -0.10 4.78 -6.14
N ALA A 43 -1.41 4.71 -6.41
CA ALA A 43 -2.36 5.72 -5.95
C ALA A 43 -2.40 5.82 -4.42
N THR A 44 -2.41 4.68 -3.72
CA THR A 44 -2.41 4.63 -2.26
C THR A 44 -1.10 5.18 -1.68
N LEU A 45 0.04 4.86 -2.30
CA LEU A 45 1.33 5.42 -1.94
C LEU A 45 1.39 6.94 -2.15
N ILE A 46 0.98 7.44 -3.32
CA ILE A 46 0.94 8.87 -3.62
C ILE A 46 0.03 9.59 -2.63
N PHE A 47 -1.13 9.01 -2.34
CA PHE A 47 -2.07 9.57 -1.37
C PHE A 47 -1.45 9.64 0.04
N GLY A 48 -0.85 8.54 0.51
CA GLY A 48 -0.25 8.48 1.85
C GLY A 48 1.01 9.34 2.02
N VAL A 49 1.86 9.43 0.99
CA VAL A 49 3.15 10.11 1.06
C VAL A 49 3.05 11.60 0.70
N LEU A 50 2.20 11.98 -0.25
CA LEU A 50 2.11 13.37 -0.71
C LEU A 50 0.85 14.05 -0.20
N VAL A 51 -0.32 13.44 -0.39
CA VAL A 51 -1.59 14.12 -0.09
C VAL A 51 -1.76 14.32 1.41
N VAL A 52 -1.55 13.26 2.21
CA VAL A 52 -1.76 13.33 3.66
C VAL A 52 -0.82 14.35 4.34
N PRO A 53 0.51 14.37 4.10
CA PRO A 53 1.38 15.36 4.74
C PRO A 53 1.11 16.80 4.32
N ILE A 54 0.88 17.03 3.01
CA ILE A 54 0.57 18.37 2.48
C ILE A 54 -0.75 18.88 3.08
N LEU A 55 -1.78 18.03 3.11
CA LEU A 55 -3.09 18.41 3.64
C LEU A 55 -3.01 18.67 5.16
N THR A 56 -2.25 17.86 5.90
CA THR A 56 -2.04 18.06 7.34
C THR A 56 -1.33 19.38 7.63
N LEU A 57 -0.28 19.72 6.86
CA LEU A 57 0.41 21.01 6.99
C LEU A 57 -0.51 22.17 6.62
N ALA A 58 -1.26 22.07 5.53
CA ALA A 58 -2.21 23.10 5.10
C ALA A 58 -3.28 23.37 6.18
N ILE A 59 -3.87 22.31 6.74
CA ILE A 59 -4.84 22.42 7.85
C ILE A 59 -4.18 23.05 9.08
N GLY A 60 -2.96 22.62 9.43
CA GLY A 60 -2.19 23.18 10.54
C GLY A 60 -1.95 24.68 10.40
N VAL A 61 -1.53 25.14 9.22
CA VAL A 61 -1.28 26.56 8.94
C VAL A 61 -2.57 27.37 8.95
N ILE A 62 -3.63 26.88 8.29
CA ILE A 62 -4.89 27.62 8.12
C ILE A 62 -5.66 27.75 9.44
N PHE A 63 -5.77 26.66 10.20
CA PHE A 63 -6.66 26.61 11.37
C PHE A 63 -5.95 26.89 12.70
N TYR A 64 -4.65 26.60 12.82
CA TYR A 64 -3.94 26.66 14.11
C TYR A 64 -2.83 27.73 14.18
N GLY A 65 -2.58 28.49 13.12
CA GLY A 65 -1.66 29.64 13.14
C GLY A 65 -0.23 29.28 13.56
N ILE A 66 0.28 28.15 13.07
CA ILE A 66 1.59 27.59 13.46
C ILE A 66 2.74 28.59 13.15
N THR A 67 3.55 28.92 14.16
CA THR A 67 4.76 29.76 14.06
C THR A 67 5.95 28.98 13.45
N GLN A 68 6.93 29.68 12.85
CA GLN A 68 8.04 29.03 12.12
C GLN A 68 8.91 28.10 12.97
N GLU A 69 9.10 28.40 14.26
CA GLU A 69 9.94 27.58 15.16
C GLU A 69 9.27 26.24 15.51
N ASP A 70 7.95 26.24 15.67
CA ASP A 70 7.15 25.04 15.88
C ASP A 70 7.02 24.19 14.61
N ALA A 71 7.08 24.83 13.44
CA ALA A 71 6.92 24.16 12.16
C ALA A 71 8.04 23.14 11.90
N ALA A 72 9.29 23.43 12.29
CA ALA A 72 10.44 22.56 12.06
C ALA A 72 10.37 21.26 12.89
N THR A 73 10.04 21.37 14.18
CA THR A 73 9.88 20.20 15.08
C THR A 73 8.69 19.35 14.64
N ARG A 74 7.57 19.97 14.25
CA ARG A 74 6.39 19.26 13.71
C ARG A 74 6.68 18.60 12.37
N LEU A 75 7.51 19.22 11.52
CA LEU A 75 7.98 18.62 10.27
C LEU A 75 8.82 17.37 10.53
N PHE A 76 9.76 17.42 11.49
CA PHE A 76 10.59 16.25 11.81
C PHE A 76 9.78 15.09 12.38
N VAL A 77 8.87 15.37 13.32
CA VAL A 77 7.94 14.37 13.85
C VAL A 77 7.03 13.84 12.74
N GLY A 78 6.52 14.73 11.88
CA GLY A 78 5.69 14.40 10.73
C GLY A 78 6.39 13.50 9.71
N ILE A 79 7.67 13.76 9.40
CA ILE A 79 8.48 12.94 8.50
C ILE A 79 8.73 11.55 9.10
N GLY A 80 9.06 11.48 10.40
CA GLY A 80 9.25 10.21 11.10
C GLY A 80 7.99 9.34 11.08
N PHE A 81 6.84 9.93 11.39
CA PHE A 81 5.54 9.26 11.30
C PHE A 81 5.15 8.93 9.85
N SER A 82 5.47 9.79 8.89
CA SER A 82 5.18 9.57 7.48
C SER A 82 5.85 8.29 6.97
N LEU A 83 7.07 7.99 7.42
CA LEU A 83 7.79 6.80 6.95
C LEU A 83 7.15 5.50 7.46
N VAL A 84 6.74 5.47 8.73
CA VAL A 84 5.99 4.35 9.33
C VAL A 84 4.62 4.20 8.67
N LEU A 85 3.91 5.32 8.48
CA LEU A 85 2.60 5.33 7.80
C LEU A 85 2.73 4.87 6.35
N SER A 86 3.81 5.19 5.64
CA SER A 86 4.03 4.77 4.25
C SER A 86 4.09 3.25 4.10
N ILE A 87 4.73 2.56 5.05
CA ILE A 87 4.77 1.09 5.09
C ILE A 87 3.36 0.54 5.34
N LEU A 88 2.59 1.18 6.23
CA LEU A 88 1.20 0.81 6.49
C LEU A 88 0.32 1.02 5.24
N TYR A 89 0.45 2.15 4.55
CA TYR A 89 -0.24 2.47 3.29
C TYR A 89 0.10 1.45 2.20
N LEU A 90 1.35 1.01 2.11
CA LEU A 90 1.74 -0.08 1.20
C LEU A 90 0.99 -1.37 1.51
N PHE A 91 1.02 -1.82 2.76
CA PHE A 91 0.33 -3.05 3.17
C PHE A 91 -1.18 -2.96 2.95
N VAL A 92 -1.79 -1.85 3.31
CA VAL A 92 -3.23 -1.60 3.10
C VAL A 92 -3.56 -1.53 1.61
N GLY A 93 -2.74 -0.84 0.81
CA GLY A 93 -2.95 -0.71 -0.63
C GLY A 93 -2.81 -2.04 -1.37
N VAL A 94 -1.82 -2.85 -1.02
CA VAL A 94 -1.66 -4.21 -1.56
C VAL A 94 -2.83 -5.09 -1.14
N SER A 95 -3.22 -5.06 0.15
CA SER A 95 -4.36 -5.84 0.65
C SER A 95 -5.67 -5.45 -0.02
N LEU A 96 -5.89 -4.15 -0.26
CA LEU A 96 -7.05 -3.65 -1.01
C LEU A 96 -7.01 -4.11 -2.47
N GLY A 97 -5.83 -4.06 -3.10
CA GLY A 97 -5.62 -4.60 -4.43
C GLY A 97 -5.95 -6.08 -4.52
N CYS A 98 -5.50 -6.88 -3.55
CA CYS A 98 -5.81 -8.31 -3.45
C CYS A 98 -7.29 -8.59 -3.17
N LEU A 99 -7.95 -7.74 -2.38
CA LEU A 99 -9.38 -7.85 -2.11
C LEU A 99 -10.22 -7.63 -3.37
N LEU A 100 -9.83 -6.67 -4.21
CA LEU A 100 -10.49 -6.34 -5.48
C LEU A 100 -10.02 -7.20 -6.64
N ALA A 101 -8.93 -7.96 -6.48
CA ALA A 101 -8.38 -8.79 -7.53
C ALA A 101 -9.35 -9.94 -7.89
N PRO A 102 -9.50 -10.27 -9.18
CA PRO A 102 -10.32 -11.38 -9.61
C PRO A 102 -9.69 -12.72 -9.17
N PRO A 103 -10.48 -13.80 -9.02
CA PRO A 103 -10.01 -15.10 -8.53
C PRO A 103 -8.78 -15.67 -9.25
N GLU A 104 -8.66 -15.37 -10.54
CA GLU A 104 -7.58 -15.82 -11.41
C GLU A 104 -6.21 -15.26 -10.98
N PHE A 105 -6.18 -14.09 -10.34
CA PHE A 105 -4.94 -13.51 -9.82
C PHE A 105 -4.28 -14.40 -8.76
N PHE A 106 -5.07 -15.05 -7.92
CA PHE A 106 -4.58 -15.93 -6.85
C PHE A 106 -3.95 -17.22 -7.39
N ARG A 107 -4.23 -17.58 -8.65
CA ARG A 107 -3.60 -18.70 -9.36
C ARG A 107 -2.28 -18.30 -10.03
N SER A 108 -1.99 -17.00 -10.14
CA SER A 108 -0.71 -16.53 -10.64
C SER A 108 0.40 -16.72 -9.61
N GLN A 109 1.64 -16.80 -10.06
CA GLN A 109 2.82 -16.94 -9.18
C GLN A 109 2.95 -15.82 -8.14
N ALA A 110 2.45 -14.61 -8.45
CA ALA A 110 2.41 -13.49 -7.50
C ALA A 110 1.32 -13.68 -6.45
N GLY A 111 0.14 -14.16 -6.85
CA GLY A 111 -0.96 -14.50 -5.95
C GLY A 111 -0.63 -15.68 -5.05
N GLU A 112 0.08 -16.68 -5.56
CA GLU A 112 0.54 -17.85 -4.80
C GLU A 112 1.51 -17.46 -3.70
N LYS A 113 2.51 -16.61 -4.00
CA LYS A 113 3.41 -16.03 -2.97
C LYS A 113 2.66 -15.21 -1.91
N TRP A 114 1.60 -14.50 -2.32
CA TRP A 114 0.78 -13.73 -1.38
C TRP A 114 -0.03 -14.65 -0.46
N ILE A 115 -0.59 -15.72 -1.00
CA ILE A 115 -1.31 -16.76 -0.25
C ILE A 115 -0.37 -17.49 0.71
N GLU A 116 0.85 -17.82 0.26
CA GLU A 116 1.91 -18.40 1.08
C GLU A 116 2.33 -17.47 2.23
N LEU A 117 2.49 -16.18 1.96
CA LEU A 117 2.81 -15.17 2.98
C LEU A 117 1.70 -15.05 4.05
N ILE A 118 0.44 -15.14 3.64
CA ILE A 118 -0.71 -15.16 4.55
C ILE A 118 -0.78 -16.48 5.33
N GLY A 119 -0.20 -17.56 4.81
CA GLY A 119 -0.22 -18.89 5.42
C GLY A 119 -1.57 -19.59 5.28
N THR A 120 -2.31 -19.31 4.20
CA THR A 120 -3.59 -19.97 3.90
C THR A 120 -3.51 -20.72 2.58
N SER A 121 -4.38 -21.70 2.34
CA SER A 121 -4.57 -22.34 1.03
C SER A 121 -5.92 -21.99 0.42
N ASP A 122 -6.80 -21.29 1.17
CA ASP A 122 -8.14 -20.93 0.75
C ASP A 122 -8.20 -19.47 0.30
N MET A 123 -8.67 -19.26 -0.93
CA MET A 123 -8.85 -17.92 -1.52
C MET A 123 -9.85 -17.07 -0.72
N VAL A 124 -10.91 -17.67 -0.17
CA VAL A 124 -11.91 -16.96 0.62
C VAL A 124 -11.27 -16.46 1.91
N ALA A 125 -10.47 -17.32 2.57
CA ALA A 125 -9.73 -16.93 3.76
C ALA A 125 -8.72 -15.82 3.46
N ALA A 126 -7.98 -15.91 2.34
CA ALA A 126 -7.05 -14.86 1.92
C ALA A 126 -7.75 -13.50 1.74
N ARG A 127 -8.94 -13.47 1.13
CA ARG A 127 -9.75 -12.25 0.98
C ARG A 127 -10.26 -11.71 2.30
N ILE A 128 -10.71 -12.56 3.22
CA ILE A 128 -11.13 -12.15 4.57
C ILE A 128 -9.95 -11.50 5.30
N ILE A 129 -8.76 -12.10 5.23
CA ILE A 129 -7.55 -11.57 5.87
C ILE A 129 -7.17 -10.23 5.24
N CYS A 130 -7.19 -10.10 3.90
CA CYS A 130 -6.96 -8.82 3.22
C CYS A 130 -7.98 -7.76 3.67
N GLY A 131 -9.26 -8.13 3.79
CA GLY A 131 -10.31 -7.24 4.30
C GLY A 131 -10.04 -6.78 5.74
N LEU A 132 -9.64 -7.70 6.63
CA LEU A 132 -9.26 -7.37 8.00
C LEU A 132 -8.06 -6.42 8.06
N VAL A 133 -7.02 -6.65 7.24
CA VAL A 133 -5.85 -5.76 7.17
C VAL A 133 -6.25 -4.37 6.69
N VAL A 134 -7.14 -4.25 5.70
CA VAL A 134 -7.66 -2.95 5.23
C VAL A 134 -8.44 -2.24 6.34
N VAL A 135 -9.32 -2.96 7.05
CA VAL A 135 -10.14 -2.38 8.13
C VAL A 135 -9.25 -1.95 9.30
N ILE A 136 -8.39 -2.84 9.81
CA ILE A 136 -7.49 -2.56 10.94
C ILE A 136 -6.51 -1.44 10.56
N GLY A 137 -5.91 -1.51 9.38
CA GLY A 137 -5.00 -0.48 8.88
C GLY A 137 -5.69 0.87 8.75
N GLY A 138 -6.93 0.91 8.26
CA GLY A 138 -7.76 2.11 8.21
C GLY A 138 -8.06 2.69 9.59
N PHE A 139 -8.39 1.85 10.57
CA PHE A 139 -8.58 2.28 11.96
C PHE A 139 -7.29 2.84 12.58
N VAL A 140 -6.15 2.19 12.36
CA VAL A 140 -4.84 2.67 12.84
C VAL A 140 -4.52 4.03 12.22
N MET A 141 -4.72 4.19 10.91
CA MET A 141 -4.50 5.47 10.22
C MET A 141 -5.40 6.57 10.76
N PHE A 142 -6.69 6.27 10.96
CA PHE A 142 -7.64 7.20 11.55
C PHE A 142 -7.24 7.58 12.98
N GLY A 143 -6.82 6.61 13.79
CA GLY A 143 -6.35 6.83 15.15
C GLY A 143 -5.09 7.70 15.19
N VAL A 144 -4.13 7.48 14.29
CA VAL A 144 -2.94 8.33 14.17
C VAL A 144 -3.33 9.75 13.74
N ALA A 145 -4.22 9.89 12.76
CA ALA A 145 -4.70 11.21 12.33
C ALA A 145 -5.42 11.96 13.46
N ALA A 146 -6.30 11.28 14.19
CA ALA A 146 -7.02 11.85 15.33
C ALA A 146 -6.06 12.22 16.48
N PHE A 147 -5.09 11.36 16.79
CA PHE A 147 -4.07 11.63 17.80
C PHE A 147 -3.25 12.87 17.45
N LEU A 148 -2.80 12.98 16.19
CA LEU A 148 -2.07 14.15 15.70
C LEU A 148 -2.92 15.43 15.79
N MET A 149 -4.23 15.35 15.54
CA MET A 149 -5.14 16.49 15.72
C MET A 149 -5.30 16.88 17.21
N THR A 150 -5.33 15.92 18.14
CA THR A 150 -5.45 16.22 19.57
C THR A 150 -4.16 16.74 20.21
N MET A 151 -3.01 16.37 19.67
CA MET A 151 -1.69 16.86 20.11
C MET A 151 -1.33 18.21 19.47
N ALA A 152 -2.12 18.68 18.48
CA ALA A 152 -1.99 20.03 17.98
C ALA A 152 -2.45 20.98 19.11
N PRO A 153 -1.57 21.87 19.61
CA PRO A 153 -1.95 22.80 20.67
C PRO A 153 -3.14 23.63 20.20
N THR A 154 -4.21 23.56 20.98
CA THR A 154 -5.35 24.46 20.87
C THR A 154 -4.93 25.78 21.50
N ASN A 155 -4.80 26.82 20.68
CA ASN A 155 -4.69 28.19 21.16
C ASN A 155 -6.02 28.65 21.73
#